data_AF-A0A523ID89-F1
#
_entry.id   AF-A0A523ID89-F1
#
_cell.length_a   1.000
_cell.length_b   1.000
_cell.length_c   1.000
_cell.angle_alpha   90.00
_cell.angle_beta   90.00
_cell.angle_gamma   90.00
#
_symmetry.space_group_name_H-M   'P 1'
#
loop_
_entity.id
_entity.type
_entity.pdbx_description
1 polymer ?
#
loop_
_entity_poly.entity_id
_entity_poly.type
_entity_poly.pdbx_seq_one_letter_code
_entity_poly.pdbx_strand_id
1 'polypeptide(L)'
;MKSTNIKMFTALRETARHLAQGADYDWSHQGNCNCGHLVQMVTKLSKSEIHARALEKAGDWGEKVIDYCPTSNYPIDHIITTMLAMGYTRDDLYRLERLSSPEILDKIPDERKPLKYNRREDVIIYMNTWADLLEEKLLDEIELPHFEQLEIKHHRSLEIH
;
A
#
# COMPACT_ATOMS: atom_id res chain seq x y z
N MET A 1 -15.03 5.68 -0.60
CA MET A 1 -14.01 5.19 -1.57
C MET A 1 -12.80 6.11 -1.66
N LYS A 2 -12.91 7.40 -2.05
CA LYS A 2 -11.73 8.30 -2.20
C LYS A 2 -10.79 8.38 -0.97
N SER A 3 -11.33 8.53 0.23
CA SER A 3 -10.50 8.58 1.47
C SER A 3 -9.78 7.26 1.79
N THR A 4 -10.33 6.12 1.36
CA THR A 4 -9.76 4.79 1.59
C THR A 4 -8.47 4.60 0.78
N ASN A 5 -8.48 4.97 -0.50
CA ASN A 5 -7.29 4.89 -1.36
C ASN A 5 -6.13 5.73 -0.83
N ILE A 6 -6.42 6.95 -0.34
CA ILE A 6 -5.39 7.84 0.25
C ILE A 6 -4.69 7.17 1.43
N LYS A 7 -5.46 6.60 2.36
CA LYS A 7 -4.90 5.93 3.53
C LYS A 7 -4.07 4.71 3.14
N MET A 8 -4.49 3.94 2.13
CA MET A 8 -3.75 2.76 1.66
C MET A 8 -2.39 3.13 1.06
N PHE A 9 -2.34 3.99 0.04
CA PHE A 9 -1.06 4.34 -0.57
C PHE A 9 -0.15 5.11 0.41
N THR A 10 -0.73 5.90 1.32
CA THR A 10 0.06 6.55 2.38
C THR A 10 0.72 5.51 3.29
N ALA A 11 -0.01 4.48 3.72
CA ALA A 11 0.56 3.41 4.54
C ALA A 11 1.67 2.66 3.78
N LEU A 12 1.49 2.37 2.49
CA LEU A 12 2.52 1.74 1.66
C LEU A 12 3.79 2.61 1.55
N ARG A 13 3.64 3.90 1.24
CA ARG A 13 4.79 4.84 1.15
C ARG A 13 5.52 4.93 2.49
N GLU A 14 4.79 5.08 3.59
CA GLU A 14 5.39 5.17 4.92
C GLU A 14 6.10 3.87 5.33
N THR A 15 5.53 2.71 5.00
CA THR A 15 6.19 1.41 5.22
C THR A 15 7.47 1.30 4.39
N ALA A 16 7.44 1.65 3.10
CA ALA A 16 8.60 1.62 2.24
C ALA A 16 9.70 2.59 2.73
N ARG A 17 9.31 3.79 3.17
CA ARG A 17 10.21 4.79 3.76
C ARG A 17 10.86 4.26 5.03
N HIS A 18 10.10 3.63 5.92
CA HIS A 18 10.63 3.06 7.16
C HIS A 18 11.65 1.94 6.88
N LEU A 19 11.36 1.06 5.92
CA LEU A 19 12.31 0.03 5.46
C LEU A 19 13.58 0.65 4.88
N ALA A 20 13.45 1.69 4.04
CA ALA A 20 14.59 2.40 3.45
C ALA A 20 15.47 3.10 4.49
N GLN A 21 14.89 3.52 5.62
CA GLN A 21 15.61 4.13 6.74
C GLN A 21 16.33 3.13 7.66
N GLY A 22 16.31 1.83 7.31
CA GLY A 22 17.09 0.82 8.01
C GLY A 22 16.29 -0.02 9.02
N ALA A 23 14.96 -0.02 8.96
CA ALA A 23 14.17 -0.92 9.79
C ALA A 23 14.59 -2.39 9.59
N ASP A 24 14.62 -3.14 10.70
CA ASP A 24 14.91 -4.58 10.69
C ASP A 24 13.95 -5.31 9.75
N TYR A 25 14.50 -6.11 8.85
CA TYR A 25 13.73 -6.90 7.91
C TYR A 25 14.12 -8.37 8.02
N ASP A 26 13.12 -9.23 8.19
CA ASP A 26 13.27 -10.67 8.25
C ASP A 26 11.98 -11.32 7.74
N TRP A 27 12.07 -11.92 6.56
CA TRP A 27 10.93 -12.56 5.92
C TRP A 27 10.39 -13.76 6.72
N SER A 28 11.22 -14.42 7.53
CA SER A 28 10.79 -15.55 8.38
C SER A 28 10.04 -15.09 9.64
N HIS A 29 10.21 -13.84 10.05
CA HIS A 29 9.56 -13.28 11.21
C HIS A 29 8.24 -12.58 10.82
N GLN A 30 7.11 -13.15 11.23
CA GLN A 30 5.75 -12.69 10.84
C GLN A 30 5.44 -11.19 11.06
N GLY A 31 6.12 -10.54 12.01
CA GLY A 31 6.01 -9.08 12.22
C GLY A 31 6.98 -8.22 11.41
N ASN A 32 8.05 -8.80 10.85
CA ASN A 32 9.15 -8.12 10.15
C ASN A 32 9.28 -8.53 8.66
N CYS A 33 8.36 -9.35 8.15
CA CYS A 33 8.24 -9.66 6.74
C CYS A 33 7.45 -8.57 6.00
N ASN A 34 7.12 -8.83 4.72
CA ASN A 34 6.52 -7.86 3.81
C ASN A 34 5.16 -7.38 4.34
N CYS A 35 4.24 -8.31 4.62
CA CYS A 35 2.95 -7.99 5.22
C CYS A 35 3.10 -7.49 6.66
N GLY A 36 4.03 -8.05 7.44
CA GLY A 36 4.26 -7.67 8.82
C GLY A 36 4.57 -6.17 8.97
N HIS A 37 5.45 -5.63 8.13
CA HIS A 37 5.79 -4.20 8.13
C HIS A 37 4.61 -3.30 7.73
N LEU A 38 3.79 -3.73 6.76
CA LEU A 38 2.58 -2.98 6.40
C LEU A 38 1.56 -3.00 7.55
N VAL A 39 1.37 -4.16 8.18
CA VAL A 39 0.48 -4.34 9.33
C VAL A 39 0.91 -3.46 10.51
N GLN A 40 2.21 -3.37 10.82
CA GLN A 40 2.73 -2.43 11.84
C GLN A 40 2.26 -1.01 11.53
N MET A 41 2.36 -0.58 10.26
CA MET A 41 1.99 0.78 9.86
C MET A 41 0.49 1.04 9.97
N VAL A 42 -0.35 0.08 9.60
CA VAL A 42 -1.82 0.21 9.64
C VAL A 42 -2.38 0.08 11.06
N THR A 43 -1.92 -0.92 11.82
CA THR A 43 -2.49 -1.27 13.12
C THR A 43 -1.80 -0.61 14.31
N LYS A 44 -0.58 -0.10 14.11
CA LYS A 44 0.33 0.39 15.17
C LYS A 44 0.74 -0.67 16.20
N LEU A 45 0.45 -1.95 15.95
CA LEU A 45 0.99 -3.06 16.72
C LEU A 45 2.50 -3.18 16.49
N SER A 46 3.22 -3.57 17.53
CA SER A 46 4.65 -3.87 17.41
C SER A 46 4.93 -5.17 16.64
N LYS A 47 6.16 -5.33 16.14
CA LYS A 47 6.59 -6.56 15.46
C LYS A 47 6.39 -7.83 16.30
N SER A 48 6.63 -7.77 17.61
CA SER A 48 6.47 -8.90 18.53
C SER A 48 5.00 -9.26 18.75
N GLU A 49 4.15 -8.25 18.88
CA GLU A 49 2.70 -8.38 18.98
C GLU A 49 2.06 -9.01 17.75
N ILE A 50 2.52 -8.62 16.56
CA ILE A 50 2.06 -9.21 15.30
C ILE A 50 2.55 -10.65 15.21
N HIS A 51 3.82 -10.88 15.53
CA HIS A 51 4.40 -12.22 15.47
C HIS A 51 3.67 -13.21 16.36
N ALA A 52 3.43 -12.85 17.64
CA ALA A 52 2.71 -13.69 18.58
C ALA A 52 1.30 -14.05 18.08
N ARG A 53 0.56 -13.07 17.53
CA ARG A 53 -0.79 -13.30 16.99
C ARG A 53 -0.79 -14.18 15.74
N ALA A 54 0.30 -14.16 14.97
CA ALA A 54 0.44 -14.90 13.72
C ALA A 54 0.87 -16.37 13.89
N LEU A 55 1.49 -16.72 15.02
CA LEU A 55 1.96 -18.09 15.31
C LEU A 55 0.82 -19.08 15.58
N GLU A 56 -0.39 -18.60 15.89
CA GLU A 56 -1.58 -19.44 16.12
C GLU A 56 -2.08 -20.16 14.85
N LYS A 57 -1.61 -19.74 13.67
CA LYS A 57 -1.81 -20.45 12.40
C LYS A 57 -0.44 -20.80 11.81
N ALA A 58 -0.33 -21.91 11.10
CA ALA A 58 0.85 -22.25 10.32
C ALA A 58 0.99 -21.32 9.08
N GLY A 59 2.11 -21.43 8.38
CA GLY A 59 2.32 -20.75 7.10
C GLY A 59 2.78 -19.29 7.19
N ASP A 60 3.05 -18.71 6.02
CA ASP A 60 3.31 -17.28 5.85
C ASP A 60 2.01 -16.48 5.73
N TRP A 61 2.11 -15.16 5.51
CA TRP A 61 0.93 -14.32 5.37
C TRP A 61 0.04 -14.70 4.19
N GLY A 62 0.60 -15.19 3.09
CA GLY A 62 -0.17 -15.63 1.94
C GLY A 62 -1.10 -16.79 2.31
N GLU A 63 -0.56 -17.80 3.00
CA GLU A 63 -1.33 -18.95 3.50
C GLU A 63 -2.36 -18.52 4.55
N LYS A 64 -1.98 -17.69 5.52
CA LYS A 64 -2.91 -17.20 6.56
C LYS A 64 -4.09 -16.42 6.00
N VAL A 65 -3.86 -15.64 4.95
CA VAL A 65 -4.91 -14.86 4.28
C VAL A 65 -5.81 -15.76 3.44
N ILE A 66 -5.32 -16.89 2.91
CA ILE A 66 -6.17 -17.93 2.29
C ILE A 66 -7.07 -18.61 3.34
N ASP A 67 -6.53 -18.87 4.53
CA ASP A 67 -7.25 -19.51 5.65
C ASP A 67 -8.01 -18.50 6.54
N TYR A 68 -8.16 -17.25 6.08
CA TYR A 68 -8.87 -16.21 6.80
C TYR A 68 -10.36 -16.54 6.94
N CYS A 69 -10.86 -16.47 8.18
CA CYS A 69 -12.27 -16.61 8.50
C CYS A 69 -12.70 -15.48 9.46
N PRO A 70 -13.62 -14.58 9.07
CA PRO A 70 -13.99 -13.40 9.85
C PRO A 70 -14.69 -13.73 11.18
N THR A 71 -15.27 -14.93 11.29
CA THR A 71 -15.99 -15.40 12.49
C THR A 71 -15.17 -16.37 13.33
N SER A 72 -13.90 -16.60 12.96
CA SER A 72 -13.00 -17.38 13.80
C SER A 72 -12.57 -16.56 15.03
N ASN A 73 -12.08 -17.25 16.05
CA ASN A 73 -11.52 -16.61 17.25
C ASN A 73 -9.98 -16.49 17.19
N TYR A 74 -9.38 -16.64 16.02
CA TYR A 74 -7.92 -16.56 15.88
C TYR A 74 -7.45 -15.10 15.90
N PRO A 75 -6.42 -14.75 16.70
CA PRO A 75 -5.93 -13.37 16.80
C PRO A 75 -5.47 -12.75 15.48
N ILE A 76 -4.85 -13.53 14.59
CA ILE A 76 -4.44 -13.09 13.24
C ILE A 76 -5.64 -12.64 12.39
N ASP A 77 -6.82 -13.26 12.54
CA ASP A 77 -7.97 -12.91 11.72
C ASP A 77 -8.52 -11.53 12.09
N HIS A 78 -8.35 -11.07 13.33
CA HIS A 78 -8.65 -9.68 13.71
C HIS A 78 -7.71 -8.67 13.02
N ILE A 79 -6.42 -9.04 12.86
CA ILE A 79 -5.48 -8.22 12.11
C ILE A 79 -5.90 -8.14 10.64
N ILE A 80 -6.18 -9.29 10.02
CA ILE A 80 -6.61 -9.35 8.61
C ILE A 80 -7.89 -8.53 8.42
N THR A 81 -8.86 -8.65 9.32
CA THR A 81 -10.09 -7.85 9.31
C THR A 81 -9.80 -6.34 9.34
N THR A 82 -8.82 -5.90 10.13
CA THR A 82 -8.39 -4.50 10.17
C THR A 82 -7.77 -4.06 8.84
N MET A 83 -6.96 -4.91 8.21
CA MET A 83 -6.39 -4.65 6.88
C MET A 83 -7.48 -4.55 5.80
N LEU A 84 -8.48 -5.43 5.85
CA LEU A 84 -9.62 -5.39 4.92
C LEU A 84 -10.47 -4.12 5.13
N ALA A 85 -10.71 -3.72 6.37
CA ALA A 85 -11.43 -2.48 6.69
C ALA A 85 -10.68 -1.22 6.23
N MET A 86 -9.34 -1.27 6.15
CA MET A 86 -8.50 -0.21 5.58
C MET A 86 -8.64 -0.12 4.05
N GLY A 87 -9.13 -1.17 3.39
CA GLY A 87 -9.37 -1.21 1.94
C GLY A 87 -8.49 -2.19 1.16
N TYR A 88 -7.52 -2.85 1.81
CA TYR A 88 -6.77 -3.93 1.17
C TYR A 88 -7.68 -5.14 0.91
N THR A 89 -7.43 -5.87 -0.16
CA THR A 89 -8.07 -7.15 -0.41
C THR A 89 -7.23 -8.31 0.13
N ARG A 90 -7.82 -9.51 0.19
CA ARG A 90 -7.07 -10.73 0.50
C ARG A 90 -5.99 -11.02 -0.55
N ASP A 91 -6.30 -10.79 -1.82
CA ASP A 91 -5.36 -10.98 -2.93
C ASP A 91 -4.18 -10.00 -2.84
N ASP A 92 -4.43 -8.75 -2.44
CA ASP A 92 -3.37 -7.76 -2.19
C ASP A 92 -2.37 -8.25 -1.14
N LEU A 93 -2.87 -8.71 0.01
CA LEU A 93 -2.01 -9.21 1.10
C LEU A 93 -1.26 -10.48 0.68
N TYR A 94 -1.95 -11.40 0.00
CA TYR A 94 -1.32 -12.62 -0.55
C TYR A 94 -0.17 -12.26 -1.52
N ARG A 95 -0.42 -11.31 -2.42
CA ARG A 95 0.56 -10.90 -3.43
C ARG A 95 1.71 -10.12 -2.84
N LEU A 96 1.46 -9.28 -1.84
CA LEU A 96 2.49 -8.54 -1.13
C LEU A 96 3.50 -9.48 -0.46
N GLU A 97 3.03 -10.57 0.15
CA GLU A 97 3.93 -11.50 0.82
C GLU A 97 4.96 -12.11 -0.13
N ARG A 98 4.60 -12.26 -1.41
CA ARG A 98 5.45 -12.85 -2.46
C ARG A 98 5.89 -11.90 -3.58
N LEU A 99 5.63 -10.59 -3.44
CA LEU A 99 5.88 -9.57 -4.46
C LEU A 99 5.39 -9.97 -5.86
N SER A 100 4.14 -10.41 -5.97
CA SER A 100 3.64 -11.21 -7.11
C SER A 100 2.42 -10.64 -7.83
N SER A 101 2.07 -9.38 -7.63
CA SER A 101 1.00 -8.75 -8.43
C SER A 101 1.47 -8.45 -9.85
N PRO A 102 0.81 -8.99 -10.89
CA PRO A 102 1.14 -8.67 -12.28
C PRO A 102 1.04 -7.17 -12.55
N GLU A 103 -0.02 -6.51 -12.07
CA GLU A 103 -0.23 -5.08 -12.28
C GLU A 103 0.90 -4.22 -11.71
N ILE A 104 1.44 -4.60 -10.55
CA ILE A 104 2.57 -3.90 -9.92
C ILE A 104 3.86 -4.22 -10.66
N LEU A 105 4.10 -5.49 -11.00
CA LEU A 105 5.31 -5.94 -11.69
C LEU A 105 5.43 -5.38 -13.11
N ASP A 106 4.31 -5.12 -13.79
CA ASP A 106 4.28 -4.52 -15.13
C ASP A 106 4.76 -3.07 -15.13
N LYS A 107 4.64 -2.37 -13.99
CA LYS A 107 5.15 -1.00 -13.82
C LYS A 107 6.63 -0.95 -13.41
N ILE A 108 7.25 -2.10 -13.11
CA ILE A 108 8.66 -2.17 -12.70
C ILE A 108 9.53 -2.44 -13.93
N PRO A 109 10.61 -1.65 -14.13
CA PRO A 109 11.54 -1.85 -15.25
C PRO A 109 12.12 -3.28 -15.28
N ASP A 110 12.33 -3.81 -16.49
CA ASP A 110 12.81 -5.18 -16.70
C ASP A 110 14.20 -5.40 -16.08
N GLU A 111 15.06 -4.39 -16.05
CA GLU A 111 16.39 -4.44 -15.45
C GLU A 111 16.36 -4.63 -13.93
N ARG A 112 15.22 -4.37 -13.30
CA ARG A 112 15.00 -4.56 -11.86
C ARG A 112 14.35 -5.90 -11.53
N LYS A 113 13.85 -6.64 -12.52
CA LYS A 113 13.17 -7.92 -12.35
C LYS A 113 14.14 -9.11 -12.53
N PRO A 114 13.84 -10.28 -11.94
CA PRO A 114 12.75 -10.53 -11.01
C PRO A 114 13.04 -9.94 -9.62
N LEU A 115 11.99 -9.48 -8.93
CA LEU A 115 12.09 -9.10 -7.52
C LEU A 115 12.24 -10.34 -6.63
N LYS A 116 13.04 -10.22 -5.57
CA LYS A 116 13.18 -11.25 -4.54
C LYS A 116 12.35 -10.88 -3.32
N TYR A 117 11.32 -11.66 -3.02
CA TYR A 117 10.38 -11.37 -1.94
C TYR A 117 10.99 -11.35 -0.55
N ASN A 118 12.18 -11.96 -0.37
CA ASN A 118 12.95 -11.99 0.86
C ASN A 118 14.10 -10.97 0.86
N ARG A 119 14.11 -10.01 -0.07
CA ARG A 119 15.09 -8.94 -0.14
C ARG A 119 14.40 -7.60 0.13
N ARG A 120 14.76 -6.96 1.24
CA ARG A 120 14.20 -5.68 1.67
C ARG A 120 14.15 -4.63 0.56
N GLU A 121 15.22 -4.47 -0.21
CA GLU A 121 15.29 -3.46 -1.27
C GLU A 121 14.24 -3.67 -2.36
N ASP A 122 13.92 -4.93 -2.66
CA ASP A 122 12.93 -5.30 -3.67
C ASP A 122 11.50 -5.08 -3.13
N VAL A 123 11.29 -5.30 -1.82
CA VAL A 123 10.03 -4.98 -1.12
C VAL A 123 9.75 -3.47 -1.14
N ILE A 124 10.78 -2.65 -0.90
CA ILE A 124 10.68 -1.18 -0.94
C ILE A 124 10.22 -0.72 -2.34
N ILE A 125 10.78 -1.30 -3.40
CA ILE A 125 10.41 -0.95 -4.77
C ILE A 125 8.97 -1.34 -5.03
N TYR A 126 8.60 -2.58 -4.71
CA TYR A 126 7.25 -3.07 -4.92
C TYR A 126 6.20 -2.22 -4.19
N MET A 127 6.45 -1.87 -2.92
CA MET A 127 5.52 -1.03 -2.14
C MET A 127 5.40 0.39 -2.69
N ASN A 128 6.50 1.01 -3.13
CA ASN A 128 6.45 2.33 -3.76
C ASN A 128 5.70 2.29 -5.10
N THR A 129 6.00 1.31 -5.96
CA THR A 129 5.30 1.15 -7.24
C THR A 129 3.81 0.89 -7.03
N TRP A 130 3.45 0.10 -6.01
CA TRP A 130 2.05 -0.11 -5.67
C TRP A 130 1.37 1.17 -5.17
N ALA A 131 2.06 1.96 -4.35
CA ALA A 131 1.54 3.24 -3.90
C ALA A 131 1.31 4.21 -5.07
N ASP A 132 2.27 4.30 -6.00
CA ASP A 132 2.16 5.12 -7.21
C ASP A 132 0.95 4.70 -8.05
N LEU A 133 0.75 3.38 -8.25
CA LEU A 133 -0.42 2.83 -8.96
C LEU A 133 -1.76 3.19 -8.32
N LEU A 134 -1.86 3.14 -6.99
CA LEU A 134 -3.08 3.50 -6.28
C LEU A 134 -3.34 5.02 -6.34
N GLU A 135 -2.29 5.83 -6.34
CA GLU A 135 -2.36 7.27 -6.50
C GLU A 135 -2.80 7.66 -7.93
N GLU A 136 -2.21 7.04 -8.96
CA GLU A 136 -2.63 7.19 -10.37
C GLU A 136 -4.14 6.90 -10.53
N LYS A 137 -4.59 5.74 -10.03
CA LYS A 137 -6.01 5.35 -10.08
C LYS A 137 -6.92 6.36 -9.37
N LEU A 138 -6.47 6.94 -8.26
CA LEU A 138 -7.24 7.96 -7.56
C LEU A 138 -7.34 9.27 -8.38
N LEU A 139 -6.24 9.68 -9.04
CA LEU A 139 -6.21 10.89 -9.86
C LEU A 139 -7.15 10.76 -11.07
N ASP A 140 -7.23 9.59 -11.70
CA ASP A 140 -8.12 9.33 -12.83
C ASP A 140 -9.61 9.45 -12.46
N GLU A 141 -9.96 9.28 -11.18
CA GLU A 141 -11.33 9.46 -10.66
C GLU A 141 -11.67 10.93 -10.28
N ILE A 142 -10.75 11.88 -10.47
CA ILE A 142 -10.95 13.29 -10.15
C ILE A 142 -11.36 14.04 -11.42
N GLU A 143 -12.63 14.42 -11.50
CA GLU A 143 -13.09 15.40 -12.48
C GLU A 143 -12.68 16.81 -12.04
N LEU A 144 -11.88 17.48 -12.87
CA LEU A 144 -11.52 18.87 -12.64
C LEU A 144 -12.64 19.79 -13.13
N PRO A 145 -13.03 20.82 -12.35
CA PRO A 145 -13.98 21.81 -12.81
C PRO A 145 -13.43 22.54 -14.03
N HIS A 146 -14.25 22.67 -15.07
CA HIS A 146 -13.94 23.49 -16.23
C HIS A 146 -14.05 24.97 -15.83
N PHE A 147 -12.95 25.71 -15.87
CA PHE A 147 -12.96 27.15 -15.65
C PHE A 147 -13.04 27.86 -17.00
N GLU A 148 -14.14 28.56 -17.26
CA GLU A 148 -14.23 29.47 -18.40
C GLU A 148 -13.22 30.61 -18.24
N GLN A 149 -12.41 30.83 -19.27
CA GLN A 149 -11.53 31.99 -19.32
C GLN A 149 -12.40 33.24 -19.49
N LEU A 150 -12.49 34.05 -18.44
CA LEU A 150 -13.07 35.38 -18.54
C LEU A 150 -12.16 36.25 -19.41
N GLU A 151 -12.64 36.65 -20.59
CA GLU A 151 -12.00 37.70 -21.39
C GLU A 151 -12.00 39.01 -20.58
N ILE A 152 -10.84 39.38 -20.04
CA ILE A 152 -10.63 40.70 -19.46
C ILE A 152 -10.56 41.69 -20.62
N LYS A 153 -11.71 42.30 -20.97
CA LYS A 153 -11.74 43.43 -21.91
C LYS A 153 -10.95 44.59 -21.32
N HIS A 154 -9.73 44.80 -21.80
CA HIS A 154 -8.98 46.03 -21.54
C HIS A 154 -9.70 47.19 -22.22
N HIS A 155 -10.39 48.01 -21.43
CA HIS A 155 -10.93 49.28 -21.90
C HIS A 155 -9.76 50.27 -22.03
N ARG A 156 -9.26 50.50 -23.26
CA ARG A 156 -8.45 51.69 -23.53
C ARG A 156 -9.38 52.89 -23.55
N SER A 157 -9.30 53.73 -22.53
CA SER A 157 -9.88 55.07 -22.57
C SER A 157 -9.22 55.85 -23.70
N LEU A 158 -10.03 56.25 -24.69
CA LEU A 158 -9.65 57.19 -25.74
C LEU A 158 -9.38 58.57 -25.14
N GLU A 159 -8.28 59.18 -25.59
CA GLU A 159 -7.93 60.58 -25.36
C GLU A 159 -9.08 61.50 -25.81
N ILE A 160 -9.44 62.46 -24.97
CA ILE A 160 -10.32 63.58 -25.34
C ILE A 160 -9.44 64.84 -25.29
N HIS A 161 -9.55 65.61 -26.38
CA HIS A 161 -8.78 66.78 -26.77
C HIS A 161 -8.75 67.91 -25.73
#